data_AF-A0A2U2NA56-F1
#
_entry.id   AF-A0A2U2NA56-F1
#
_cell.length_a   1.000
_cell.length_b   1.000
_cell.length_c   1.000
_cell.angle_alpha   90.00
_cell.angle_beta   90.00
_cell.angle_gamma   90.00
#
_symmetry.space_group_name_H-M   'P 1'
#
loop_
_entity.id
_entity.type
_entity.pdbx_description
1 polymer ?
#
loop_
_entity_poly.entity_id
_entity_poly.type
_entity_poly.pdbx_seq_one_letter_code
_entity_poly.pdbx_strand_id
1 'polypeptide(L)'
;MYCYKCGAQSAPGQRFCPQCGTKLIAEHAPQQSAGAMPGVQPHVVPQPATVTAAASSAQSHTSRNAIIALAAVAVAIVVSIAIGFASMRYQSFQSAIDACRPKFDSDVWDSEVEGEYSMLNLGDNGKTLTITANSYNYAIADCLYDELNMPTSIQTKIIHTRAIDGTQTDKWNGITATWSFDDDTSIVILER
;
A
#
# COMPACT_ATOMS: atom_id res chain seq x y z
N MET A 1 -15.64 14.97 16.29
CA MET A 1 -14.73 15.86 15.53
C MET A 1 -14.09 15.07 14.40
N TYR A 2 -13.73 15.68 13.27
CA TYR A 2 -13.08 14.97 12.15
C TYR A 2 -11.59 15.27 12.11
N CYS A 3 -10.78 14.28 11.73
CA CYS A 3 -9.34 14.47 11.57
C CYS A 3 -9.04 15.30 10.30
N TYR A 4 -8.32 16.41 10.44
CA TYR A 4 -7.96 17.28 9.31
C TYR A 4 -7.03 16.61 8.28
N LYS A 5 -6.36 15.51 8.65
CA LYS A 5 -5.38 14.84 7.79
C LYS A 5 -5.95 13.68 6.98
N CYS A 6 -6.89 12.91 7.55
CA CYS A 6 -7.45 11.73 6.90
C CYS A 6 -8.99 11.70 6.80
N GLY A 7 -9.69 12.69 7.38
CA GLY A 7 -11.14 12.77 7.33
C GLY A 7 -11.91 11.82 8.27
N ALA A 8 -11.23 10.93 9.00
CA ALA A 8 -11.90 9.99 9.90
C ALA A 8 -12.59 10.69 11.10
N GLN A 9 -13.77 10.21 11.47
CA GLN A 9 -14.52 10.69 12.63
C GLN A 9 -13.86 10.20 13.93
N SER A 10 -13.67 11.11 14.89
CA SER A 10 -13.02 10.84 16.18
C SER A 10 -13.93 11.26 17.34
N ALA A 11 -13.93 10.44 18.39
CA ALA A 11 -14.69 10.67 19.62
C ALA A 11 -14.20 11.93 20.39
N PRO A 12 -15.07 12.61 21.16
CA PRO A 12 -14.69 13.76 21.98
C PRO A 12 -13.56 13.42 22.97
N GLY A 13 -12.57 14.31 23.13
CA GLY A 13 -11.46 14.14 24.11
C GLY A 13 -10.27 13.29 23.65
N GLN A 14 -10.29 12.73 22.44
CA GLN A 14 -9.18 11.96 21.87
C GLN A 14 -7.99 12.86 21.51
N ARG A 15 -6.78 12.52 21.99
CA ARG A 15 -5.53 13.26 21.70
C ARG A 15 -4.94 12.95 20.32
N PHE A 16 -5.21 11.76 19.77
CA PHE A 16 -4.68 11.28 18.51
C PHE A 16 -5.76 10.55 17.71
N CYS A 17 -5.66 10.59 16.38
CA CYS A 17 -6.58 9.89 15.48
C CYS A 17 -6.27 8.39 15.48
N PRO A 18 -7.24 7.49 15.77
CA PRO A 18 -7.00 6.04 15.79
C PRO A 18 -6.78 5.43 14.40
N GLN A 19 -7.05 6.16 13.32
CA GLN A 19 -6.88 5.66 11.95
C GLN A 19 -5.56 6.05 11.31
N CYS A 20 -5.02 7.24 11.63
CA CYS A 20 -3.78 7.73 10.99
C CYS A 20 -2.70 8.19 12.00
N GLY A 21 -2.95 8.09 13.31
CA GLY A 21 -2.01 8.47 14.37
C GLY A 21 -1.79 9.98 14.54
N THR A 22 -2.43 10.83 13.73
CA THR A 22 -2.22 12.28 13.77
C THR A 22 -2.82 12.90 15.02
N LYS A 23 -2.09 13.80 15.68
CA LYS A 23 -2.57 14.52 16.87
C LYS A 23 -3.81 15.34 16.54
N LEU A 24 -4.89 15.12 17.28
CA LEU A 24 -6.11 15.90 17.17
C LEU A 24 -5.95 17.11 18.08
N ILE A 25 -5.95 18.29 17.48
CA ILE A 25 -5.81 19.55 18.19
C ILE A 25 -7.19 19.87 18.73
N ALA A 26 -7.33 19.91 20.06
CA ALA A 26 -8.54 20.38 20.70
C ALA A 26 -8.60 21.91 20.57
N GLU A 27 -9.72 22.38 20.04
CA GLU A 27 -10.22 23.76 20.06
C GLU A 27 -9.56 24.83 19.16
N HIS A 28 -10.43 25.67 18.62
CA HIS A 28 -10.18 26.83 17.76
C HIS A 28 -9.42 27.98 18.47
N ALA A 29 -8.76 28.78 17.62
CA ALA A 29 -8.30 30.18 17.77
C ALA A 29 -6.82 30.41 18.20
N PRO A 30 -6.19 31.54 17.79
CA PRO A 30 -5.10 31.53 16.81
C PRO A 30 -3.73 31.98 17.36
N GLN A 31 -2.71 31.83 16.52
CA GLN A 31 -1.30 32.20 16.70
C GLN A 31 -1.08 33.61 17.29
N GLN A 32 -0.07 33.76 18.15
CA GLN A 32 0.81 34.94 18.14
C GLN A 32 2.15 34.70 18.85
N SER A 33 3.12 35.47 18.39
CA SER A 33 4.57 35.37 18.45
C SER A 33 5.23 36.31 19.47
N ALA A 34 6.44 35.92 19.92
CA ALA A 34 7.59 36.74 20.34
C ALA A 34 7.46 37.70 21.56
N GLY A 35 8.49 37.71 22.43
CA GLY A 35 8.72 38.82 23.36
C GLY A 35 9.62 38.54 24.59
N ALA A 36 10.92 38.82 24.44
CA ALA A 36 11.92 39.36 25.38
C ALA A 36 11.77 39.27 26.95
N MET A 37 12.88 38.86 27.58
CA MET A 37 13.36 39.17 28.96
C MET A 37 13.78 40.68 29.12
N PRO A 38 14.20 41.27 30.28
CA PRO A 38 14.80 40.68 31.50
C PRO A 38 14.55 41.35 32.89
N GLY A 39 15.16 40.80 33.95
CA GLY A 39 15.45 41.44 35.26
C GLY A 39 14.99 40.63 36.48
N VAL A 40 15.59 40.59 37.69
CA VAL A 40 16.78 41.13 38.38
C VAL A 40 16.91 40.28 39.69
N GLN A 41 18.12 39.92 40.14
CA GLN A 41 18.45 39.29 41.46
C GLN A 41 18.57 40.39 42.57
N PRO A 42 18.88 40.18 43.89
CA PRO A 42 19.33 38.98 44.64
C PRO A 42 18.79 38.83 46.10
N HIS A 43 19.00 37.66 46.73
CA HIS A 43 19.27 37.61 48.19
C HIS A 43 20.10 36.37 48.56
N VAL A 44 21.07 36.58 49.46
CA VAL A 44 22.12 35.67 49.95
C VAL A 44 21.86 35.40 51.43
N VAL A 45 21.90 34.14 51.89
CA VAL A 45 22.42 33.73 53.23
C VAL A 45 22.84 32.24 53.17
N PRO A 46 23.95 31.80 53.83
CA PRO A 46 24.51 30.45 53.73
C PRO A 46 24.23 29.52 54.95
N GLN A 47 24.68 28.25 54.85
CA GLN A 47 25.23 27.31 55.88
C GLN A 47 24.62 25.87 55.83
N PRO A 48 25.30 24.77 56.28
CA PRO A 48 25.54 23.60 55.44
C PRO A 48 24.96 22.29 56.05
N ALA A 49 24.98 21.20 55.30
CA ALA A 49 25.20 19.86 55.86
C ALA A 49 25.38 18.88 54.70
N THR A 50 26.57 18.30 54.67
CA THR A 50 26.96 17.14 53.88
C THR A 50 26.10 15.93 54.23
N VAL A 51 25.45 15.30 53.24
CA VAL A 51 25.29 13.84 53.24
C VAL A 51 25.43 13.33 51.80
N THR A 52 26.51 12.60 51.61
CA THR A 52 26.87 11.73 50.50
C THR A 52 25.71 10.83 50.08
N ALA A 53 25.24 10.95 48.84
CA ALA A 53 24.48 9.91 48.16
C ALA A 53 25.22 9.55 46.87
N ALA A 54 25.66 8.30 46.82
CA ALA A 54 26.48 7.72 45.78
C ALA A 54 25.84 7.89 44.39
N ALA A 55 26.53 8.60 43.50
CA ALA A 55 26.32 8.49 42.08
C ALA A 55 26.80 7.10 41.64
N SER A 56 25.87 6.17 41.43
CA SER A 56 26.13 4.96 40.66
C SER A 56 26.15 5.33 39.18
N SER A 57 27.29 5.83 38.70
CA SER A 57 27.55 5.96 37.28
C SER A 57 27.84 4.57 36.72
N ALA A 58 26.78 3.82 36.39
CA ALA A 58 26.90 2.67 35.50
C ALA A 58 27.22 3.20 34.09
N GLN A 59 28.49 3.53 33.85
CA GLN A 59 28.99 3.77 32.50
C GLN A 59 28.96 2.43 31.76
N SER A 60 27.91 2.20 30.96
CA SER A 60 27.90 1.09 30.02
C SER A 60 28.86 1.43 28.88
N HIS A 61 30.09 0.92 29.00
CA HIS A 61 31.02 0.82 27.89
C HIS A 61 30.41 -0.11 26.84
N THR A 62 29.58 0.46 25.97
CA THR A 62 29.02 -0.25 24.82
C THR A 62 30.15 -0.39 23.82
N SER A 63 30.71 -1.60 23.74
CA SER A 63 31.79 -1.89 22.80
C SER A 63 31.32 -1.58 21.38
N ARG A 64 32.17 -0.97 20.54
CA ARG A 64 31.86 -0.64 19.13
C ARG A 64 31.22 -1.81 18.38
N ASN A 65 31.56 -3.04 18.75
CA ASN A 65 31.02 -4.27 18.17
C ASN A 65 29.53 -4.48 18.48
N ALA A 66 29.04 -4.05 19.66
CA ALA A 66 27.62 -4.10 20.00
C ALA A 66 26.80 -3.10 19.17
N ILE A 67 27.36 -1.92 18.86
CA ILE A 67 26.71 -0.93 17.98
C ILE A 67 26.64 -1.43 16.53
N ILE A 68 27.72 -2.04 16.04
CA ILE A 68 27.76 -2.63 14.68
C ILE A 68 26.78 -3.79 14.55
N ALA A 69 26.69 -4.66 15.58
CA ALA A 69 25.73 -5.76 15.59
C ALA A 69 24.27 -5.26 15.61
N LEU A 70 23.95 -4.26 16.44
CA LEU A 70 22.62 -3.63 16.47
C LEU A 70 22.26 -2.96 15.13
N ALA A 71 23.21 -2.26 14.51
CA ALA A 71 23.00 -1.66 13.20
C ALA A 71 22.77 -2.72 12.11
N ALA A 72 23.52 -3.82 12.13
CA ALA A 72 23.35 -4.92 11.17
C ALA A 72 21.97 -5.59 11.30
N VAL A 73 21.51 -5.83 12.53
CA VAL A 73 20.16 -6.38 12.78
C VAL A 73 19.07 -5.41 12.34
N ALA A 74 19.21 -4.11 12.65
CA ALA A 74 18.27 -3.09 12.20
C ALA A 74 18.19 -3.02 10.66
N VAL A 75 19.33 -3.07 9.97
CA VAL A 75 19.38 -3.11 8.50
C VAL A 75 18.73 -4.37 7.96
N ALA A 76 19.02 -5.55 8.53
CA ALA A 76 18.40 -6.80 8.11
C ALA A 76 16.87 -6.78 8.27
N ILE A 77 16.36 -6.19 9.36
CA ILE A 77 14.92 -6.01 9.59
C ILE A 77 14.31 -5.07 8.55
N VAL A 78 14.94 -3.91 8.29
CA VAL A 78 14.46 -2.96 7.27
C VAL A 78 14.45 -3.60 5.88
N VAL A 79 15.48 -4.35 5.51
CA VAL A 79 15.55 -5.08 4.23
C VAL A 79 14.46 -6.15 4.17
N SER A 80 14.22 -6.89 5.25
CA SER A 80 13.16 -7.92 5.29
C SER A 80 11.77 -7.30 5.19
N ILE A 81 11.52 -6.16 5.86
CA ILE A 81 10.27 -5.41 5.76
C ILE A 81 10.10 -4.85 4.35
N ALA A 82 11.15 -4.31 3.73
CA ALA A 82 11.10 -3.78 2.37
C ALA A 82 10.83 -4.87 1.32
N ILE A 83 11.49 -6.02 1.42
CA ILE A 83 11.25 -7.19 0.57
C ILE A 83 9.83 -7.71 0.81
N GLY A 84 9.41 -7.85 2.08
CA GLY A 84 8.05 -8.26 2.44
C GLY A 84 7.00 -7.30 1.89
N PHE A 85 7.20 -5.98 2.01
CA PHE A 85 6.31 -4.97 1.45
C PHE A 85 6.28 -4.97 -0.08
N ALA A 86 7.42 -5.20 -0.74
CA ALA A 86 7.48 -5.31 -2.20
C ALA A 86 6.72 -6.56 -2.67
N SER A 87 6.94 -7.71 -2.03
CA SER A 87 6.20 -8.95 -2.30
C SER A 87 4.70 -8.81 -1.99
N MET A 88 4.34 -8.07 -0.95
CA MET A 88 2.95 -7.83 -0.57
C MET A 88 2.18 -6.94 -1.55
N ARG A 89 2.87 -6.29 -2.50
CA ARG A 89 2.26 -5.51 -3.59
C ARG A 89 2.20 -6.25 -4.94
N TYR A 90 2.77 -7.45 -5.06
CA TYR A 90 2.70 -8.26 -6.27
C TYR A 90 1.58 -9.31 -6.12
N GLN A 91 0.32 -8.93 -6.33
CA GLN A 91 -0.80 -9.89 -6.35
C GLN A 91 -0.62 -10.84 -7.54
N SER A 92 -0.28 -12.11 -7.36
CA SER A 92 -0.16 -13.03 -8.51
C SER A 92 -1.42 -13.02 -9.37
N PHE A 93 -1.30 -13.23 -10.69
CA PHE A 93 -2.48 -13.34 -11.54
C PHE A 93 -3.40 -14.47 -11.09
N GLN A 94 -2.83 -15.58 -10.59
CA GLN A 94 -3.61 -16.66 -9.99
C GLN A 94 -4.43 -16.19 -8.79
N SER A 95 -3.88 -15.34 -7.93
CA SER A 95 -4.63 -14.80 -6.78
C SER A 95 -5.85 -13.99 -7.22
N ALA A 96 -5.75 -13.27 -8.35
CA ALA A 96 -6.89 -12.53 -8.87
C ALA A 96 -7.96 -13.47 -9.45
N ILE A 97 -7.54 -14.52 -10.16
CA ILE A 97 -8.42 -15.57 -10.68
C ILE A 97 -9.16 -16.26 -9.52
N ASP A 98 -8.45 -16.66 -8.46
CA ASP A 98 -9.04 -17.34 -7.31
C ASP A 98 -10.01 -16.43 -6.54
N ALA A 99 -9.74 -15.12 -6.47
CA ALA A 99 -10.64 -14.15 -5.85
C ALA A 99 -11.92 -13.91 -6.67
N CYS A 100 -11.86 -14.09 -7.99
CA CYS A 100 -13.01 -13.97 -8.88
C CYS A 100 -13.88 -15.23 -8.92
N ARG A 101 -13.28 -16.42 -8.81
CA ARG A 101 -13.99 -17.72 -8.84
C ARG A 101 -15.30 -17.75 -8.05
N PRO A 102 -15.35 -17.40 -6.74
CA PRO A 102 -16.57 -17.53 -5.95
C PRO A 102 -17.68 -16.53 -6.32
N LYS A 103 -17.43 -15.58 -7.24
CA LYS A 103 -18.42 -14.58 -7.68
C LYS A 103 -19.29 -15.06 -8.85
N PHE A 104 -18.96 -16.20 -9.45
CA PHE A 104 -19.67 -16.76 -10.59
C PHE A 104 -20.28 -18.12 -10.26
N ASP A 105 -21.30 -18.50 -11.03
CA ASP A 105 -21.85 -19.85 -10.99
C ASP A 105 -20.77 -20.88 -11.38
N SER A 106 -20.72 -22.02 -10.70
CA SER A 106 -19.65 -23.01 -10.92
C SER A 106 -19.67 -23.57 -12.34
N ASP A 107 -20.85 -23.79 -12.92
CA ASP A 107 -20.96 -24.37 -14.25
C ASP A 107 -20.50 -23.38 -15.32
N VAL A 108 -20.79 -22.08 -15.11
CA VAL A 108 -20.28 -20.98 -15.94
C VAL A 108 -18.77 -20.85 -15.81
N TRP A 109 -18.25 -20.89 -14.58
CA TRP A 109 -16.81 -20.78 -14.33
C TRP A 109 -16.04 -21.94 -14.97
N ASP A 110 -16.49 -23.17 -14.76
CA ASP A 110 -15.80 -24.36 -15.25
C ASP A 110 -15.79 -24.41 -16.78
N SER A 111 -16.88 -23.99 -17.44
CA SER A 111 -16.95 -23.94 -18.91
C SER A 111 -16.07 -22.84 -19.52
N GLU A 112 -16.00 -21.67 -18.91
CA GLU A 112 -15.23 -20.53 -19.44
C GLU A 112 -13.76 -20.54 -19.02
N VAL A 113 -13.41 -21.06 -17.84
CA VAL A 113 -12.07 -20.94 -17.25
C VAL A 113 -11.32 -22.27 -17.15
N GLU A 114 -12.01 -23.38 -16.91
CA GLU A 114 -11.38 -24.71 -16.75
C GLU A 114 -11.53 -25.62 -17.98
N GLY A 115 -12.31 -25.19 -18.97
CA GLY A 115 -12.57 -25.94 -20.20
C GLY A 115 -11.41 -25.93 -21.21
N GLU A 116 -11.59 -26.73 -22.29
CA GLU A 116 -10.65 -26.82 -23.41
C GLU A 116 -10.43 -25.46 -24.12
N TYR A 117 -11.44 -24.60 -24.12
CA TYR A 117 -11.40 -23.25 -24.68
C TYR A 117 -11.39 -22.20 -23.56
N SER A 118 -10.46 -22.34 -22.61
CA SER A 118 -10.35 -21.42 -21.49
C SER A 118 -10.11 -19.98 -21.96
N MET A 119 -10.95 -19.07 -21.47
CA MET A 119 -10.78 -17.64 -21.68
C MET A 119 -9.53 -17.09 -20.96
N LEU A 120 -8.99 -17.81 -19.97
CA LEU A 120 -7.83 -17.41 -19.17
C LEU A 120 -6.65 -18.34 -19.39
N ASN A 121 -5.52 -17.79 -19.83
CA ASN A 121 -4.29 -18.56 -20.00
C ASN A 121 -3.14 -17.93 -19.20
N LEU A 122 -2.61 -18.69 -18.25
CA LEU A 122 -1.41 -18.33 -17.49
C LEU A 122 -0.16 -18.86 -18.18
N GLY A 123 0.68 -17.94 -18.65
CA GLY A 123 1.97 -18.21 -19.27
C GLY A 123 3.15 -17.83 -18.38
N ASP A 124 4.35 -18.19 -18.82
CA ASP A 124 5.61 -17.70 -18.27
C ASP A 124 5.79 -17.89 -16.76
N ASN A 125 5.36 -19.06 -16.26
CA ASN A 125 5.32 -19.39 -14.83
C ASN A 125 4.46 -18.40 -14.01
N GLY A 126 3.31 -17.99 -14.58
CA GLY A 126 2.35 -17.09 -13.96
C GLY A 126 2.68 -15.60 -14.07
N LYS A 127 3.66 -15.24 -14.92
CA LYS A 127 4.04 -13.84 -15.19
C LYS A 127 3.26 -13.21 -16.33
N THR A 128 2.53 -14.01 -17.09
CA THR A 128 1.69 -13.57 -18.20
C THR A 128 0.30 -14.12 -18.00
N LEU A 129 -0.72 -13.26 -18.09
CA LEU A 129 -2.13 -13.65 -18.11
C LEU A 129 -2.74 -13.17 -19.42
N THR A 130 -3.22 -14.11 -20.24
CA THR A 130 -4.01 -13.82 -21.43
C THR A 130 -5.49 -13.99 -21.09
N ILE A 131 -6.29 -12.98 -21.41
CA ILE A 131 -7.74 -12.93 -21.20
C ILE A 131 -8.39 -12.75 -22.56
N THR A 132 -9.23 -13.70 -22.96
CA THR A 132 -9.99 -13.66 -24.20
C THR A 132 -11.45 -13.41 -23.86
N ALA A 133 -11.91 -12.17 -23.99
CA ALA A 133 -13.23 -11.76 -23.54
C ALA A 133 -14.11 -11.28 -24.67
N ASN A 134 -15.36 -11.73 -24.68
CA ASN A 134 -16.43 -11.30 -25.58
C ASN A 134 -17.66 -10.88 -24.75
N SER A 135 -18.76 -10.57 -25.42
CA SER A 135 -20.00 -10.13 -24.78
C SER A 135 -20.60 -11.12 -23.76
N TYR A 136 -20.31 -12.42 -23.86
CA TYR A 136 -20.85 -13.45 -22.96
C TYR A 136 -20.05 -13.60 -21.66
N ASN A 137 -18.72 -13.54 -21.75
CA ASN A 137 -17.83 -13.81 -20.62
C ASN A 137 -17.12 -12.54 -20.08
N TYR A 138 -17.47 -11.35 -20.60
CA TYR A 138 -16.90 -10.07 -20.17
C TYR A 138 -16.99 -9.86 -18.65
N ALA A 139 -18.06 -10.32 -17.98
CA ALA A 139 -18.20 -10.16 -16.54
C ALA A 139 -17.04 -10.81 -15.74
N ILE A 140 -16.49 -11.93 -16.22
CA ILE A 140 -15.33 -12.59 -15.61
C ILE A 140 -14.07 -11.72 -15.83
N ALA A 141 -13.88 -11.20 -17.03
CA ALA A 141 -12.77 -10.30 -17.34
C ALA A 141 -12.81 -9.01 -16.51
N ASP A 142 -14.00 -8.42 -16.36
CA ASP A 142 -14.25 -7.23 -15.54
C ASP A 142 -13.85 -7.46 -14.08
N CYS A 143 -14.21 -8.62 -13.51
CA CYS A 143 -13.76 -9.00 -12.17
C CYS A 143 -12.23 -9.04 -12.05
N LEU A 144 -11.54 -9.62 -13.05
CA LEU A 144 -10.07 -9.69 -13.05
C LEU A 144 -9.45 -8.31 -13.16
N TYR A 145 -10.00 -7.43 -13.99
CA TYR A 145 -9.53 -6.05 -14.13
C TYR A 145 -9.64 -5.31 -12.81
N ASP A 146 -10.76 -5.45 -12.10
CA ASP A 146 -10.96 -4.82 -10.79
C ASP A 146 -10.02 -5.37 -9.72
N GLU A 147 -9.87 -6.70 -9.65
CA GLU A 147 -9.00 -7.35 -8.66
C GLU A 147 -7.52 -7.01 -8.90
N LEU A 148 -7.12 -6.83 -10.17
CA LEU A 148 -5.78 -6.37 -10.56
C LEU A 148 -5.62 -4.84 -10.50
N ASN A 149 -6.62 -4.13 -9.98
CA ASN A 149 -6.68 -2.68 -9.87
C ASN A 149 -6.38 -1.96 -11.20
N MET A 150 -6.86 -2.51 -12.32
CA MET A 150 -6.77 -1.87 -13.63
C MET A 150 -7.59 -0.58 -13.60
N PRO A 151 -6.98 0.59 -13.91
CA PRO A 151 -7.69 1.85 -13.99
C PRO A 151 -8.89 1.78 -14.95
N THR A 152 -10.01 2.40 -14.58
CA THR A 152 -11.21 2.50 -15.43
C THR A 152 -10.90 3.13 -16.80
N SER A 153 -9.90 4.01 -16.89
CA SER A 153 -9.47 4.57 -18.17
C SER A 153 -8.88 3.52 -19.11
N ILE A 154 -8.18 2.50 -18.59
CA ILE A 154 -7.62 1.40 -19.39
C ILE A 154 -8.75 0.44 -19.78
N GLN A 155 -9.64 0.08 -18.85
CA GLN A 155 -10.83 -0.71 -19.16
C GLN A 155 -11.67 -0.06 -20.27
N THR A 156 -11.90 1.26 -20.17
CA THR A 156 -12.63 2.05 -21.18
C THR A 156 -11.93 2.02 -22.55
N LYS A 157 -10.59 2.05 -22.58
CA LYS A 157 -9.87 1.92 -23.85
C LYS A 157 -10.06 0.52 -24.45
N ILE A 158 -9.98 -0.53 -23.63
CA ILE A 158 -10.17 -1.92 -24.07
C ILE A 158 -11.56 -2.09 -24.72
N ILE A 159 -12.64 -1.68 -24.04
CA ILE A 159 -14.02 -1.85 -24.55
C ILE A 159 -14.32 -1.04 -25.83
N HIS A 160 -13.59 0.05 -26.07
CA HIS A 160 -13.78 0.93 -27.23
C HIS A 160 -12.76 0.68 -28.36
N THR A 161 -11.82 -0.24 -28.16
CA THR A 161 -10.86 -0.62 -29.20
C THR A 161 -11.57 -1.41 -30.28
N ARG A 162 -11.34 -1.06 -31.54
CA ARG A 162 -11.86 -1.76 -32.72
C ARG A 162 -10.72 -2.43 -33.47
N ALA A 163 -11.04 -3.37 -34.35
CA ALA A 163 -10.03 -4.09 -35.14
C ALA A 163 -9.11 -3.16 -35.95
N ILE A 164 -9.65 -2.06 -36.48
CA ILE A 164 -8.88 -1.06 -37.24
C ILE A 164 -7.91 -0.23 -36.39
N ASP A 165 -8.09 -0.21 -35.06
CA ASP A 165 -7.21 0.50 -34.14
C ASP A 165 -5.94 -0.32 -33.86
N GLY A 166 -5.90 -1.60 -34.26
CA GLY A 166 -4.75 -2.49 -34.11
C GLY A 166 -4.45 -2.82 -32.65
N THR A 167 -3.21 -3.23 -32.39
CA THR A 167 -2.75 -3.54 -31.03
C THR A 167 -2.48 -2.26 -30.25
N GLN A 168 -3.02 -2.19 -29.04
CA GLN A 168 -2.88 -1.09 -28.09
C GLN A 168 -2.10 -1.54 -26.85
N THR A 169 -1.49 -0.60 -26.12
CA THR A 169 -0.69 -0.89 -24.92
C THR A 169 -0.86 0.19 -23.86
N ASP A 170 -0.92 -0.20 -22.58
CA ASP A 170 -0.94 0.71 -21.43
C ASP A 170 -0.33 0.04 -20.19
N LYS A 171 -0.06 0.79 -19.12
CA LYS A 171 0.64 0.30 -17.93
C LYS A 171 0.07 0.85 -16.63
N TRP A 172 -0.01 0.01 -15.60
CA TRP A 172 -0.36 0.42 -14.24
C TRP A 172 0.27 -0.54 -13.23
N ASN A 173 0.66 -0.05 -12.04
CA ASN A 173 1.13 -0.91 -10.93
C ASN A 173 2.20 -1.96 -11.29
N GLY A 174 3.04 -1.69 -12.29
CA GLY A 174 4.05 -2.65 -12.79
C GLY A 174 3.51 -3.71 -13.75
N ILE A 175 2.22 -3.68 -14.09
CA ILE A 175 1.60 -4.48 -15.14
C ILE A 175 1.68 -3.71 -16.46
N THR A 176 2.09 -4.40 -17.52
CA THR A 176 1.89 -3.96 -18.90
C THR A 176 0.70 -4.71 -19.47
N ALA A 177 -0.33 -3.99 -19.93
CA ALA A 177 -1.37 -4.58 -20.77
C ALA A 177 -1.09 -4.29 -22.23
N THR A 178 -1.21 -5.31 -23.05
CA THR A 178 -1.27 -5.21 -24.50
C THR A 178 -2.57 -5.86 -24.95
N TRP A 179 -3.36 -5.18 -25.77
CA TRP A 179 -4.64 -5.75 -26.23
C TRP A 179 -4.92 -5.46 -27.69
N SER A 180 -5.76 -6.30 -28.27
CA SER A 180 -6.35 -6.10 -29.60
C SER A 180 -7.80 -6.57 -29.58
N PHE A 181 -8.56 -6.12 -30.56
CA PHE A 181 -9.95 -6.51 -30.75
C PHE A 181 -10.11 -7.12 -32.15
N ASP A 182 -10.83 -8.23 -32.24
CA ASP A 182 -11.19 -8.88 -33.50
C ASP A 182 -12.65 -9.35 -33.44
N ASP A 183 -13.44 -8.96 -34.44
CA ASP A 183 -14.90 -9.18 -34.55
C ASP A 183 -15.73 -8.78 -33.31
N ASP A 184 -15.85 -9.67 -32.31
CA ASP A 184 -16.54 -9.45 -31.02
C ASP A 184 -15.69 -9.91 -29.81
N THR A 185 -14.39 -10.11 -30.03
CA THR A 185 -13.48 -10.66 -29.03
C THR A 185 -12.32 -9.72 -28.78
N SER A 186 -12.15 -9.35 -27.51
CA SER A 186 -10.96 -8.70 -27.01
C SER A 186 -9.95 -9.74 -26.54
N ILE A 187 -8.71 -9.61 -26.96
CA ILE A 187 -7.59 -10.41 -26.45
C ILE A 187 -6.71 -9.44 -25.67
N VAL A 188 -6.62 -9.64 -24.36
CA VAL A 188 -5.85 -8.80 -23.43
C VAL A 188 -4.74 -9.63 -22.82
N ILE A 189 -3.49 -9.22 -23.02
CA ILE A 189 -2.30 -9.85 -22.47
C ILE A 189 -1.74 -8.94 -21.38
N LEU A 190 -1.61 -9.49 -20.18
CA LEU A 190 -1.08 -8.80 -19.01
C LEU A 190 0.27 -9.40 -18.62
N GLU A 191 1.30 -8.57 -18.50
CA GLU A 191 2.68 -8.98 -18.22
C GLU A 191 3.26 -8.21 -17.04
N ARG A 192 4.14 -8.85 -16.26
CA ARG A 192 4.80 -8.28 -15.08
C ARG A 192 6.29 -8.60 -14.95
#